data_AF-A0A6A5HC24-F1
#
_entry.id   AF-A0A6A5HC24-F1
#
_cell.length_a   1.000
_cell.length_b   1.000
_cell.length_c   1.000
_cell.angle_alpha   90.00
_cell.angle_beta   90.00
_cell.angle_gamma   90.00
#
_symmetry.space_group_name_H-M   'P 1'
#
loop_
_entity.id
_entity.type
_entity.pdbx_description
1 polymer ?
#
loop_
_entity_poly.entity_id
_entity_poly.type
_entity_poly.pdbx_seq_one_letter_code
_entity_poly.pdbx_strand_id
1 'polypeptide(L)'
;MCRACRYSKCLEVGMNPMGVLAKPSPSPSKPSPDPSETIQPFPSSPTQTTRAALLTITLPSSFNDCMPLLSKMRSNYQKLCDARIVIHREEGQSLFEEKAPRALNYQEAVSQSMKDVRLTSDWISWCFDDFVKLPIEEKNNLFRNFYIYYYMMEGAFASHLANKIYAVVLPSGDYLDMTQMETFYESIEVKQPLDKEQIENLFKPSIDYHRKALILPMIAEELDIYEFFALTTLLLWNTTLETITEETIKTGKRVKDQVMKEIGFYLKNVKKVKDPVVRVATIVNMLPDVYKVTTRIQDNLEMTQVFNIYTADRQFHDLITGNFI
;
A
#
# COMPACT_ATOMS: atom_id res chain seq x y z
N MET A 1 16.39 -32.87 -16.13
CA MET A 1 16.25 -31.85 -17.20
C MET A 1 17.32 -30.77 -17.00
N CYS A 2 18.13 -30.49 -18.02
CA CYS A 2 19.27 -29.57 -17.90
C CYS A 2 18.85 -28.08 -17.91
N ARG A 3 19.74 -27.13 -17.57
CA ARG A 3 19.44 -25.68 -17.60
C ARG A 3 19.09 -25.20 -19.01
N ALA A 4 19.86 -25.61 -20.02
CA ALA A 4 19.58 -25.30 -21.43
C ALA A 4 18.25 -25.90 -21.91
N CYS A 5 17.93 -27.11 -21.46
CA CYS A 5 16.69 -27.82 -21.78
C CYS A 5 15.47 -27.10 -21.17
N ARG A 6 15.61 -26.58 -19.95
CA ARG A 6 14.58 -25.74 -19.31
C ARG A 6 14.41 -24.41 -20.04
N TYR A 7 15.52 -23.75 -20.40
CA TYR A 7 15.50 -22.50 -21.16
C TYR A 7 14.82 -22.67 -22.52
N SER A 8 15.16 -23.71 -23.29
CA SER A 8 14.49 -24.03 -24.57
C SER A 8 12.98 -24.19 -24.38
N LYS A 9 12.57 -24.94 -23.34
CA LYS A 9 11.16 -25.14 -23.05
C LYS A 9 10.44 -23.85 -22.62
N CYS A 10 11.11 -22.94 -21.90
CA CYS A 10 10.59 -21.61 -21.57
C CYS A 10 10.32 -20.79 -22.84
N LEU A 11 11.23 -20.84 -23.81
CA LEU A 11 11.04 -20.15 -25.10
C LEU A 11 9.93 -20.81 -25.93
N GLU A 12 9.81 -22.14 -25.92
CA GLU A 12 8.75 -22.88 -26.61
C GLU A 12 7.34 -22.53 -26.10
N VAL A 13 7.20 -22.20 -24.83
CA VAL A 13 5.92 -21.74 -24.25
C VAL A 13 5.73 -20.22 -24.32
N GLY A 14 6.59 -19.50 -25.05
CA GLY A 14 6.44 -18.08 -25.36
C GLY A 14 7.05 -17.10 -24.35
N MET A 15 7.95 -17.54 -23.46
CA MET A 15 8.63 -16.61 -22.53
C MET A 15 9.68 -15.74 -23.25
N ASN A 16 9.79 -14.49 -22.82
CA ASN A 16 10.78 -13.52 -23.25
C ASN A 16 12.20 -13.94 -22.82
N PRO A 17 13.16 -14.08 -23.75
CA PRO A 17 14.57 -14.39 -23.46
C PRO A 17 15.20 -13.52 -22.37
N MET A 18 14.84 -12.23 -22.32
CA MET A 18 15.38 -11.27 -21.35
C MET A 18 14.75 -11.43 -19.96
N GLY A 19 13.50 -11.89 -19.87
CA GLY A 19 12.81 -12.15 -18.60
C GLY A 19 13.30 -13.42 -17.90
N VAL A 20 13.68 -14.45 -18.65
CA VAL A 20 14.12 -15.76 -18.12
C VAL A 20 15.51 -15.72 -17.46
N LEU A 21 16.28 -14.64 -17.66
CA LEU A 21 17.64 -14.48 -17.11
C LEU A 21 17.71 -13.65 -15.82
N ALA A 22 16.60 -13.09 -15.33
CA ALA A 22 16.57 -12.37 -14.06
C ALA A 22 16.83 -13.34 -12.87
N LYS A 23 17.67 -12.92 -11.91
CA LYS A 23 18.13 -13.75 -10.78
C LYS A 23 16.96 -14.17 -9.86
N PRO A 24 16.99 -15.39 -9.27
CA PRO A 24 15.86 -15.92 -8.53
C PRO A 24 15.81 -15.43 -7.06
N SER A 25 14.64 -14.94 -6.62
CA SER A 25 14.17 -15.02 -5.23
C SER A 25 13.39 -16.34 -5.03
N PRO A 26 13.46 -16.96 -3.84
CA PRO A 26 12.90 -18.30 -3.64
C PRO A 26 11.40 -18.26 -3.31
N SER A 27 10.58 -18.88 -4.17
CA SER A 27 9.17 -19.21 -3.88
C SER A 27 8.96 -20.73 -3.77
N PRO A 28 8.08 -21.21 -2.89
CA PRO A 28 7.40 -22.48 -3.08
C PRO A 28 5.90 -22.30 -3.34
N SER A 29 5.46 -22.85 -4.47
CA SER A 29 4.07 -22.99 -4.91
C SER A 29 3.34 -24.17 -4.24
N LYS A 30 2.06 -24.01 -3.89
CA LYS A 30 1.04 -25.08 -3.91
C LYS A 30 -0.36 -24.51 -4.23
N PRO A 31 -1.24 -25.28 -4.90
CA PRO A 31 -2.54 -24.83 -5.40
C PRO A 31 -3.63 -24.90 -4.32
N SER A 32 -4.60 -23.98 -4.38
CA SER A 32 -5.79 -23.96 -3.51
C SER A 32 -7.07 -24.22 -4.32
N PRO A 33 -8.09 -24.91 -3.76
CA PRO A 33 -9.40 -25.09 -4.38
C PRO A 33 -10.37 -23.95 -4.04
N ASP A 34 -11.36 -23.76 -4.93
CA ASP A 34 -12.49 -22.83 -4.81
C ASP A 34 -13.34 -23.07 -3.55
N PRO A 35 -13.92 -22.00 -2.98
CA PRO A 35 -15.32 -22.07 -2.59
C PRO A 35 -16.14 -20.85 -3.04
N SER A 36 -17.27 -21.15 -3.67
CA SER A 36 -18.42 -20.29 -3.85
C SER A 36 -19.08 -19.97 -2.50
N GLU A 37 -19.17 -18.69 -2.12
CA GLU A 37 -20.04 -18.24 -1.02
C GLU A 37 -20.80 -16.95 -1.35
N THR A 38 -22.05 -16.97 -0.89
CA THR A 38 -23.15 -16.03 -1.10
C THR A 38 -22.93 -14.72 -0.35
N ILE A 39 -23.00 -13.59 -1.06
CA ILE A 39 -22.88 -12.24 -0.51
C ILE A 39 -24.20 -11.83 0.15
N GLN A 40 -24.16 -11.55 1.46
CA GLN A 40 -25.26 -10.84 2.14
C GLN A 40 -25.16 -9.32 1.92
N PRO A 41 -26.28 -8.59 1.81
CA PRO A 41 -26.29 -7.16 1.57
C PRO A 41 -25.90 -6.36 2.82
N PHE A 42 -24.97 -5.41 2.65
CA PHE A 42 -24.52 -4.48 3.67
C PHE A 42 -25.62 -3.45 4.03
N PRO A 43 -25.71 -3.00 5.31
CA PRO A 43 -26.56 -1.90 5.71
C PRO A 43 -26.00 -0.53 5.24
N SER A 44 -26.91 0.43 5.16
CA SER A 44 -26.83 1.76 4.56
C SER A 44 -25.57 2.59 4.91
N SER A 45 -24.98 3.20 3.88
CA SER A 45 -23.77 4.03 3.94
C SER A 45 -23.91 5.30 4.80
N PRO A 46 -22.93 5.64 5.67
CA PRO A 46 -22.84 6.95 6.28
C PRO A 46 -22.41 8.03 5.26
N THR A 47 -22.83 9.28 5.51
CA THR A 47 -22.55 10.47 4.68
C THR A 47 -21.06 10.83 4.66
N GLN A 48 -20.58 11.38 3.53
CA GLN A 48 -19.16 11.67 3.23
C GLN A 48 -18.47 12.57 4.28
N THR A 49 -19.22 13.50 4.90
CA THR A 49 -18.75 14.39 5.98
C THR A 49 -18.27 13.63 7.22
N THR A 50 -18.82 12.45 7.51
CA THR A 50 -18.47 11.66 8.71
C THR A 50 -17.15 10.90 8.53
N ARG A 51 -16.79 10.50 7.30
CA ARG A 51 -15.56 9.71 7.06
C ARG A 51 -14.30 10.54 6.92
N ALA A 52 -14.39 11.75 6.37
CA ALA A 52 -13.26 12.68 6.40
C ALA A 52 -12.78 12.95 7.84
N ALA A 53 -13.70 12.92 8.81
CA ALA A 53 -13.37 13.06 10.23
C ALA A 53 -12.45 11.96 10.77
N LEU A 54 -12.45 10.75 10.18
CA LEU A 54 -11.57 9.64 10.57
C LEU A 54 -10.09 9.93 10.28
N LEU A 55 -9.82 10.79 9.29
CA LEU A 55 -8.48 11.28 8.96
C LEU A 55 -8.04 12.44 9.85
N THR A 56 -8.97 13.33 10.17
CA THR A 56 -8.67 14.60 10.85
C THR A 56 -8.74 14.51 12.37
N ILE A 57 -8.91 13.32 12.95
CA ILE A 57 -9.00 13.13 14.41
C ILE A 57 -7.79 13.79 15.08
N THR A 58 -8.07 14.80 15.90
CA THR A 58 -7.07 15.52 16.69
C THR A 58 -7.42 15.32 18.16
N LEU A 59 -6.47 14.82 18.93
CA LEU A 59 -6.69 14.50 20.34
C LEU A 59 -6.18 15.63 21.23
N PRO A 60 -6.78 15.82 22.41
CA PRO A 60 -6.24 16.70 23.43
C PRO A 60 -4.77 16.40 23.73
N SER A 61 -3.96 17.44 23.93
CA SER A 61 -2.52 17.30 24.24
C SER A 61 -2.25 16.49 25.51
N SER A 62 -3.22 16.40 26.42
CA SER A 62 -3.14 15.55 27.61
C SER A 62 -2.96 14.06 27.31
N PHE A 63 -3.30 13.61 26.10
CA PHE A 63 -3.10 12.23 25.67
C PHE A 63 -1.72 11.97 25.07
N ASN A 64 -0.94 13.01 24.77
CA ASN A 64 0.38 12.87 24.14
C ASN A 64 1.34 12.04 25.00
N ASP A 65 1.29 12.20 26.33
CA ASP A 65 2.15 11.45 27.25
C ASP A 65 1.81 9.96 27.29
N CYS A 66 0.54 9.61 27.06
CA CYS A 66 0.08 8.22 27.02
C CYS A 66 0.28 7.55 25.66
N MET A 67 0.38 8.36 24.59
CA MET A 67 0.51 7.90 23.21
C MET A 67 1.56 8.71 22.43
N PRO A 68 2.81 8.79 22.90
CA PRO A 68 3.80 9.70 22.32
C PRO A 68 4.15 9.35 20.86
N LEU A 69 4.23 8.06 20.50
CA LEU A 69 4.52 7.65 19.12
C LEU A 69 3.35 7.98 18.19
N LEU A 70 2.14 7.55 18.54
CA LEU A 70 0.95 7.79 17.72
C LEU A 70 0.64 9.29 17.57
N SER A 71 0.85 10.07 18.63
CA SER A 71 0.68 11.53 18.59
C SER A 71 1.72 12.19 17.67
N LYS A 72 2.98 11.73 17.73
CA LYS A 72 4.05 12.18 16.84
C LYS A 72 3.72 11.83 15.38
N MET A 73 3.28 10.60 15.11
CA MET A 73 2.83 10.16 13.78
C MET A 73 1.70 11.05 13.26
N ARG A 74 0.69 11.37 14.08
CA ARG A 74 -0.40 12.27 13.67
C ARG A 74 0.09 13.64 13.24
N SER A 75 0.96 14.25 14.04
CA SER A 75 1.49 15.59 13.75
C SER A 75 2.32 15.61 12.47
N ASN A 76 3.11 14.57 12.21
CA ASN A 76 3.96 14.49 11.03
C ASN A 76 3.19 14.02 9.79
N TYR A 77 2.14 13.21 9.94
CA TYR A 77 1.29 12.82 8.82
C TYR A 77 0.52 14.02 8.26
N GLN A 78 0.13 14.98 9.12
CA GLN A 78 -0.44 16.24 8.63
C GLN A 78 0.55 16.98 7.71
N LYS A 79 1.82 17.08 8.12
CA LYS A 79 2.87 17.70 7.30
C LYS A 79 3.08 16.95 5.97
N LEU A 80 3.00 15.62 5.99
CA LEU A 80 3.04 14.80 4.77
C LEU A 80 1.88 15.15 3.84
N CYS A 81 0.64 15.20 4.35
CA CYS A 81 -0.53 15.62 3.58
C CYS A 81 -0.37 17.04 3.00
N ASP A 82 0.12 17.99 3.81
CA ASP A 82 0.32 19.37 3.36
C ASP A 82 1.41 19.46 2.27
N ALA A 83 2.49 18.69 2.40
CA ALA A 83 3.53 18.59 1.38
C ALA A 83 3.02 17.95 0.08
N ARG A 84 2.14 16.95 0.17
CA ARG A 84 1.50 16.30 -0.98
C ARG A 84 0.64 17.28 -1.80
N ILE A 85 -0.06 18.20 -1.13
CA ILE A 85 -0.82 19.26 -1.82
C ILE A 85 0.10 20.11 -2.71
N VAL A 86 1.32 20.40 -2.26
CA VAL A 86 2.27 21.21 -3.01
C VAL A 86 2.92 20.40 -4.14
N ILE A 87 3.39 19.18 -3.86
CA ILE A 87 4.19 18.39 -4.82
C ILE A 87 3.36 17.84 -6.01
N HIS A 88 2.06 17.66 -5.81
CA HIS A 88 1.14 17.10 -6.82
C HIS A 88 0.35 18.17 -7.56
N ARG A 89 0.61 19.46 -7.31
CA ARG A 89 0.09 20.54 -8.15
C ARG A 89 0.91 20.66 -9.43
N GLU A 90 0.18 20.89 -10.52
CA GLU A 90 0.80 21.23 -11.81
C GLU A 90 1.19 22.71 -11.82
N GLU A 91 2.16 23.05 -12.67
CA GLU A 91 2.65 24.41 -12.82
C GLU A 91 1.50 25.34 -13.27
N GLY A 92 1.28 26.43 -12.52
CA GLY A 92 0.19 27.38 -12.77
C GLY A 92 -1.13 27.08 -12.04
N GLN A 93 -1.27 25.94 -11.36
CA GLN A 93 -2.47 25.68 -10.54
C GLN A 93 -2.44 26.46 -9.21
N SER A 94 -3.55 27.11 -8.88
CA SER A 94 -3.69 27.94 -7.66
C SER A 94 -3.71 27.12 -6.38
N LEU A 95 -2.77 27.36 -5.45
CA LEU A 95 -2.72 26.72 -4.12
C LEU A 95 -4.00 26.88 -3.29
N PHE A 96 -4.83 27.88 -3.61
CA PHE A 96 -6.06 28.20 -2.89
C PHE A 96 -7.31 27.56 -3.48
N GLU A 97 -7.22 26.95 -4.66
CA GLU A 97 -8.33 26.26 -5.30
C GLU A 97 -8.26 24.76 -5.01
N GLU A 98 -9.41 24.19 -4.65
CA GLU A 98 -9.54 22.74 -4.45
C GLU A 98 -9.43 22.02 -5.80
N LYS A 99 -8.45 21.11 -5.91
CA LYS A 99 -8.28 20.29 -7.10
C LYS A 99 -9.35 19.20 -7.11
N ALA A 100 -10.18 19.16 -8.15
CA ALA A 100 -11.12 18.07 -8.36
C ALA A 100 -10.35 16.76 -8.63
N PRO A 101 -10.60 15.67 -7.87
CA PRO A 101 -10.01 14.37 -8.13
C PRO A 101 -10.34 13.86 -9.53
N ARG A 102 -9.34 13.31 -10.25
CA ARG A 102 -9.55 12.66 -11.57
C ARG A 102 -8.98 11.25 -11.63
N ALA A 103 -9.46 10.48 -12.60
CA ALA A 103 -8.84 9.20 -12.95
C ALA A 103 -7.47 9.44 -13.61
N LEU A 104 -6.49 8.61 -13.28
CA LEU A 104 -5.16 8.60 -13.89
C LEU A 104 -4.95 7.37 -14.76
N ASN A 105 -4.06 7.46 -15.74
CA ASN A 105 -3.41 6.28 -16.30
C ASN A 105 -2.21 5.83 -15.44
N TYR A 106 -1.64 4.66 -15.75
CA TYR A 106 -0.57 4.07 -14.96
C TYR A 106 0.72 4.91 -14.99
N GLN A 107 1.04 5.57 -16.11
CA GLN A 107 2.25 6.40 -16.22
C GLN A 107 2.15 7.63 -15.31
N GLU A 108 0.98 8.28 -15.30
CA GLU A 108 0.69 9.40 -14.40
C GLU A 108 0.72 8.94 -12.93
N ALA A 109 0.10 7.80 -12.63
CA ALA A 109 0.08 7.24 -11.27
C ALA A 109 1.51 6.92 -10.78
N VAL A 110 2.34 6.29 -11.61
CA VAL A 110 3.75 5.98 -11.30
C VAL A 110 4.55 7.26 -11.09
N SER A 111 4.40 8.24 -11.97
CA SER A 111 5.09 9.53 -11.87
C SER A 111 4.75 10.25 -10.56
N GLN A 112 3.47 10.27 -10.17
CA GLN A 112 3.05 10.82 -8.88
C GLN A 112 3.61 10.01 -7.71
N SER A 113 3.48 8.69 -7.73
CA SER A 113 3.94 7.83 -6.63
C SER A 113 5.45 7.87 -6.43
N MET A 114 6.24 8.01 -7.49
CA MET A 114 7.70 8.16 -7.40
C MET A 114 8.11 9.46 -6.69
N LYS A 115 7.34 10.55 -6.84
CA LYS A 115 7.54 11.78 -6.06
C LYS A 115 7.25 11.55 -4.57
N ASP A 116 6.27 10.71 -4.27
CA ASP A 116 5.79 10.44 -2.91
C ASP A 116 6.70 9.48 -2.11
N VAL A 117 7.48 8.62 -2.77
CA VAL A 117 8.47 7.73 -2.13
C VAL A 117 9.37 8.50 -1.15
N ARG A 118 9.89 9.65 -1.60
CA ARG A 118 10.79 10.49 -0.79
C ARG A 118 10.07 11.12 0.38
N LEU A 119 8.87 11.67 0.15
CA LEU A 119 8.05 12.26 1.21
C LEU A 119 7.69 11.23 2.29
N THR A 120 7.36 10.00 1.88
CA THR A 120 7.10 8.90 2.81
C THR A 120 8.34 8.54 3.61
N SER A 121 9.53 8.51 2.99
CA SER A 121 10.80 8.26 3.70
C SER A 121 11.11 9.35 4.74
N ASP A 122 10.91 10.62 4.39
CA ASP A 122 11.08 11.75 5.30
C ASP A 122 10.06 11.70 6.44
N TRP A 123 8.81 11.38 6.14
CA TRP A 123 7.76 11.21 7.15
C TRP A 123 8.10 10.11 8.16
N ILE A 124 8.56 8.93 7.70
CA ILE A 124 9.04 7.86 8.58
C ILE A 124 10.19 8.36 9.46
N SER A 125 11.17 9.04 8.87
CA SER A 125 12.31 9.59 9.62
C SER A 125 11.87 10.60 10.69
N TRP A 126 10.84 11.39 10.43
CA TRP A 126 10.28 12.32 11.41
C TRP A 126 9.44 11.65 12.49
N CYS A 127 8.90 10.45 12.24
CA CYS A 127 8.12 9.72 13.24
C CYS A 127 9.01 8.92 14.19
N PHE A 128 10.05 8.26 13.67
CA PHE A 128 10.80 7.25 14.41
C PHE A 128 12.25 7.67 14.66
N ASP A 129 12.55 8.20 15.86
CA ASP A 129 13.92 8.59 16.23
C ASP A 129 14.88 7.39 16.20
N ASP A 130 14.37 6.20 16.53
CA ASP A 130 15.10 4.94 16.44
C ASP A 130 15.45 4.57 15.01
N PHE A 131 14.58 4.86 14.03
CA PHE A 131 14.86 4.60 12.61
C PHE A 131 16.01 5.48 12.11
N VAL A 132 16.01 6.76 12.46
CA VAL A 132 17.06 7.72 12.02
C VAL A 132 18.46 7.28 12.47
N LYS A 133 18.56 6.71 13.68
CA LYS A 133 19.82 6.24 14.29
C LYS A 133 20.37 4.96 13.66
N LEU A 134 19.56 4.21 12.91
CA LEU A 134 20.02 2.99 12.26
C LEU A 134 21.07 3.29 11.18
N PRO A 135 21.98 2.34 10.92
CA PRO A 135 22.84 2.38 9.74
C PRO A 135 22.03 2.54 8.45
N ILE A 136 22.62 3.17 7.43
CA ILE A 136 21.93 3.43 6.16
C ILE A 136 21.44 2.15 5.46
N GLU A 137 22.23 1.07 5.54
CA GLU A 137 21.86 -0.23 4.98
C GLU A 137 20.61 -0.81 5.64
N GLU A 138 20.53 -0.75 6.97
CA GLU A 138 19.36 -1.20 7.75
C GLU A 138 18.12 -0.36 7.43
N LYS A 139 18.27 0.97 7.33
CA LYS A 139 17.18 1.88 6.91
C LYS A 139 16.65 1.52 5.53
N ASN A 140 17.56 1.29 4.58
CA ASN A 140 17.20 0.92 3.21
C ASN A 140 16.50 -0.45 3.18
N ASN A 141 17.00 -1.43 3.93
CA ASN A 141 16.39 -2.77 4.01
C ASN A 141 14.98 -2.70 4.58
N LEU A 142 14.77 -1.99 5.69
CA LEU A 142 13.44 -1.80 6.27
C LEU A 142 12.51 -1.06 5.30
N PHE A 143 12.96 0.08 4.75
CA PHE A 143 12.09 0.93 3.93
C PHE A 143 11.71 0.29 2.60
N ARG A 144 12.64 -0.36 1.90
CA ARG A 144 12.35 -1.07 0.64
C ARG A 144 11.35 -2.22 0.85
N ASN A 145 11.44 -2.93 1.97
CA ASN A 145 10.52 -4.02 2.33
C ASN A 145 9.22 -3.52 3.01
N PHE A 146 9.07 -2.21 3.21
CA PHE A 146 7.90 -1.59 3.82
C PHE A 146 7.03 -0.87 2.79
N TYR A 147 7.66 -0.09 1.92
CA TYR A 147 6.98 0.95 1.15
C TYR A 147 5.85 0.43 0.28
N ILE A 148 6.05 -0.68 -0.45
CA ILE A 148 5.00 -1.19 -1.33
C ILE A 148 3.77 -1.69 -0.56
N TYR A 149 3.98 -2.34 0.58
CA TYR A 149 2.88 -2.78 1.45
C TYR A 149 2.14 -1.59 2.06
N TYR A 150 2.90 -0.58 2.49
CA TYR A 150 2.33 0.69 2.93
C TYR A 150 1.52 1.36 1.83
N TYR A 151 2.05 1.45 0.61
CA TYR A 151 1.40 2.07 -0.53
C TYR A 151 0.06 1.39 -0.88
N MET A 152 0.04 0.05 -0.90
CA MET A 152 -1.20 -0.72 -1.14
C MET A 152 -2.23 -0.53 -0.02
N MET A 153 -1.77 -0.46 1.23
CA MET A 153 -2.63 -0.23 2.40
C MET A 153 -3.13 1.22 2.46
N GLU A 154 -2.29 2.21 2.19
CA GLU A 154 -2.63 3.64 2.18
C GLU A 154 -3.65 3.93 1.08
N GLY A 155 -3.48 3.38 -0.13
CA GLY A 155 -4.46 3.55 -1.19
C GLY A 155 -5.83 3.01 -0.80
N ALA A 156 -5.88 1.87 -0.09
CA ALA A 156 -7.13 1.34 0.43
C ALA A 156 -7.74 2.22 1.53
N PHE A 157 -6.91 2.73 2.44
CA PHE A 157 -7.33 3.63 3.51
C PHE A 157 -7.87 4.94 2.95
N ALA A 158 -7.20 5.55 1.97
CA ALA A 158 -7.67 6.76 1.29
C ALA A 158 -9.00 6.53 0.56
N SER A 159 -9.16 5.39 -0.12
CA SER A 159 -10.44 5.00 -0.74
C SER A 159 -11.56 4.81 0.26
N HIS A 160 -11.25 4.21 1.43
CA HIS A 160 -12.18 4.10 2.54
C HIS A 160 -12.68 5.48 3.01
N LEU A 161 -11.76 6.41 3.25
CA LEU A 161 -12.05 7.77 3.70
C LEU A 161 -12.88 8.54 2.66
N ALA A 162 -12.57 8.38 1.38
CA ALA A 162 -13.30 8.99 0.27
C ALA A 162 -14.66 8.31 -0.02
N ASN A 163 -14.95 7.18 0.62
CA ASN A 163 -16.10 6.32 0.33
C ASN A 163 -16.16 5.88 -1.16
N LYS A 164 -15.01 5.60 -1.76
CA LYS A 164 -14.88 5.17 -3.15
C LYS A 164 -14.49 3.70 -3.22
N ILE A 165 -15.47 2.79 -3.26
CA ILE A 165 -15.20 1.35 -3.26
C ILE A 165 -14.67 0.82 -4.59
N TYR A 166 -14.93 1.52 -5.69
CA TYR A 166 -14.47 1.15 -7.04
C TYR A 166 -13.32 2.04 -7.53
N ALA A 167 -12.59 2.66 -6.61
CA ALA A 167 -11.39 3.42 -6.96
C ALA A 167 -10.28 3.15 -5.95
N VAL A 168 -9.02 3.19 -6.39
CA VAL A 168 -7.86 3.31 -5.48
C VAL A 168 -7.44 4.77 -5.46
N VAL A 169 -7.62 5.45 -4.33
CA VAL A 169 -7.22 6.85 -4.16
C VAL A 169 -5.71 6.90 -3.92
N LEU A 170 -5.04 7.80 -4.65
CA LEU A 170 -3.59 7.99 -4.59
C LEU A 170 -3.23 9.16 -3.65
N PRO A 171 -1.95 9.31 -3.25
CA PRO A 171 -1.49 10.40 -2.38
C PRO A 171 -1.84 11.82 -2.85
N SER A 172 -2.03 12.02 -4.16
CA SER A 172 -2.43 13.29 -4.77
C SER A 172 -3.92 13.61 -4.63
N GLY A 173 -4.73 12.65 -4.20
CA GLY A 173 -6.20 12.70 -4.23
C GLY A 173 -6.82 12.23 -5.54
N ASP A 174 -6.03 12.11 -6.62
CA ASP A 174 -6.44 11.45 -7.86
C ASP A 174 -6.63 9.93 -7.63
N TYR A 175 -7.13 9.19 -8.61
CA TYR A 175 -7.47 7.79 -8.40
C TYR A 175 -7.28 6.89 -9.62
N LEU A 176 -7.11 5.59 -9.37
CA LEU A 176 -7.31 4.52 -10.34
C LEU A 176 -8.78 4.14 -10.36
N ASP A 177 -9.43 4.16 -11.52
CA ASP A 177 -10.80 3.68 -11.71
C ASP A 177 -10.82 2.16 -11.92
N MET A 178 -11.43 1.42 -11.00
CA MET A 178 -11.48 -0.05 -11.05
C MET A 178 -12.52 -0.58 -12.05
N THR A 179 -13.38 0.30 -12.56
CA THR A 179 -14.47 -0.06 -13.47
C THR A 179 -14.08 -0.02 -14.95
N GLN A 180 -12.97 0.66 -15.26
CA GLN A 180 -12.48 0.89 -16.63
C GLN A 180 -10.97 0.63 -16.68
N MET A 181 -10.55 -0.62 -16.51
CA MET A 181 -9.12 -0.91 -16.36
C MET A 181 -8.30 -0.59 -17.61
N GLU A 182 -8.92 -0.65 -18.79
CA GLU A 182 -8.28 -0.28 -20.04
C GLU A 182 -7.77 1.16 -20.03
N THR A 183 -8.52 2.08 -19.41
CA THR A 183 -8.13 3.49 -19.34
C THR A 183 -6.91 3.71 -18.44
N PHE A 184 -6.77 2.86 -17.42
CA PHE A 184 -5.60 2.90 -16.55
C PHE A 184 -4.36 2.34 -17.24
N TYR A 185 -4.48 1.19 -17.91
CA TYR A 185 -3.33 0.49 -18.53
C TYR A 185 -2.98 1.00 -19.93
N GLU A 186 -3.82 1.83 -20.54
CA GLU A 186 -3.49 2.53 -21.77
C GLU A 186 -2.21 3.36 -21.59
N SER A 187 -1.32 3.31 -22.59
CA SER A 187 -0.17 4.21 -22.65
C SER A 187 -0.39 5.18 -23.80
N ILE A 188 -0.12 6.45 -23.53
CA ILE A 188 -0.21 7.53 -24.51
C ILE A 188 0.94 7.43 -25.52
N GLU A 189 2.09 6.88 -25.11
CA GLU A 189 3.33 6.85 -25.88
C GLU A 189 3.54 5.52 -26.61
N VAL A 190 3.11 4.40 -26.01
CA VAL A 190 3.36 3.05 -26.53
C VAL A 190 2.04 2.32 -26.69
N LYS A 191 1.75 1.84 -27.89
CA LYS A 191 0.59 0.96 -28.08
C LYS A 191 0.81 -0.33 -27.31
N GLN A 192 0.02 -0.53 -26.26
CA GLN A 192 0.05 -1.76 -25.49
C GLN A 192 -0.44 -2.93 -26.37
N PRO A 193 0.17 -4.12 -26.25
CA PRO A 193 -0.17 -5.26 -27.11
C PRO A 193 -1.49 -5.92 -26.71
N LEU A 194 -2.05 -5.57 -25.56
CA LEU A 194 -3.31 -6.10 -25.04
C LEU A 194 -4.51 -5.28 -25.52
N ASP A 195 -5.58 -5.97 -25.88
CA ASP A 195 -6.90 -5.36 -26.00
C ASP A 195 -7.59 -5.19 -24.63
N LYS A 196 -8.75 -4.53 -24.64
CA LYS A 196 -9.55 -4.28 -23.43
C LYS A 196 -9.92 -5.55 -22.68
N GLU A 197 -10.33 -6.60 -23.38
CA GLU A 197 -10.78 -7.85 -22.75
C GLU A 197 -9.60 -8.56 -22.08
N GLN A 198 -8.44 -8.56 -22.74
CA GLN A 198 -7.20 -9.10 -22.18
C GLN A 198 -6.74 -8.33 -20.94
N ILE A 199 -6.79 -6.98 -20.96
CA ILE A 199 -6.47 -6.14 -19.79
C ILE A 199 -7.39 -6.47 -18.61
N GLU A 200 -8.70 -6.51 -18.85
CA GLU A 200 -9.69 -6.84 -17.82
C GLU A 200 -9.44 -8.24 -17.25
N ASN A 201 -9.28 -9.25 -18.10
CA ASN A 201 -9.05 -10.63 -17.65
C ASN A 201 -7.75 -10.79 -16.84
N LEU A 202 -6.71 -10.02 -17.18
CA LEU A 202 -5.40 -10.12 -16.56
C LEU A 202 -5.31 -9.39 -15.22
N PHE A 203 -5.77 -8.14 -15.19
CA PHE A 203 -5.51 -7.25 -14.05
C PHE A 203 -6.70 -7.10 -13.11
N LYS A 204 -7.95 -7.12 -13.63
CA LYS A 204 -9.16 -6.93 -12.81
C LYS A 204 -9.22 -7.88 -11.62
N PRO A 205 -8.90 -9.19 -11.73
CA PRO A 205 -9.00 -10.09 -10.59
C PRO A 205 -8.16 -9.64 -9.38
N SER A 206 -7.00 -9.04 -9.60
CA SER A 206 -6.13 -8.58 -8.52
C SER A 206 -6.58 -7.24 -7.93
N ILE A 207 -7.11 -6.35 -8.76
CA ILE A 207 -7.73 -5.09 -8.31
C ILE A 207 -9.03 -5.37 -7.52
N ASP A 208 -9.86 -6.29 -8.00
CA ASP A 208 -11.06 -6.76 -7.28
C ASP A 208 -10.69 -7.41 -5.94
N TYR A 209 -9.60 -8.16 -5.89
CA TYR A 209 -9.09 -8.71 -4.64
C TYR A 209 -8.63 -7.62 -3.68
N HIS A 210 -7.90 -6.60 -4.14
CA HIS A 210 -7.53 -5.42 -3.34
C HIS A 210 -8.76 -4.75 -2.71
N ARG A 211 -9.80 -4.53 -3.51
CA ARG A 211 -11.08 -4.00 -3.02
C ARG A 211 -11.68 -4.88 -1.93
N LYS A 212 -11.82 -6.18 -2.18
CA LYS A 212 -12.47 -7.13 -1.26
C LYS A 212 -11.68 -7.36 0.01
N ALA A 213 -10.35 -7.35 -0.07
CA ALA A 213 -9.46 -7.71 1.03
C ALA A 213 -9.06 -6.50 1.90
N LEU A 214 -9.01 -5.28 1.34
CA LEU A 214 -8.60 -4.09 2.09
C LEU A 214 -9.68 -3.00 2.14
N ILE A 215 -10.19 -2.53 0.99
CA ILE A 215 -11.11 -1.36 0.96
C ILE A 215 -12.42 -1.66 1.70
N LEU A 216 -13.09 -2.76 1.35
CA LEU A 216 -14.37 -3.11 1.97
C LEU A 216 -14.23 -3.40 3.47
N PRO A 217 -13.21 -4.16 3.95
CA PRO A 217 -12.98 -4.34 5.38
C PRO A 217 -12.68 -3.03 6.13
N MET A 218 -11.84 -2.13 5.58
CA MET A 218 -11.57 -0.83 6.22
C MET A 218 -12.84 0.02 6.34
N ILE A 219 -13.74 -0.05 5.35
CA ILE A 219 -15.06 0.57 5.40
C ILE A 219 -15.96 -0.05 6.46
N ALA A 220 -16.08 -1.38 6.46
CA ALA A 220 -16.93 -2.09 7.41
C ALA A 220 -16.48 -1.84 8.86
N GLU A 221 -15.17 -1.76 9.07
CA GLU A 221 -14.57 -1.57 10.38
C GLU A 221 -14.44 -0.10 10.78
N GLU A 222 -14.70 0.87 9.90
CA GLU A 222 -14.44 2.30 10.15
C GLU A 222 -13.03 2.54 10.72
N LEU A 223 -12.03 2.05 9.98
CA LEU A 223 -10.63 2.18 10.36
C LEU A 223 -10.27 3.66 10.44
N ASP A 224 -9.74 4.10 11.59
CA ASP A 224 -9.31 5.49 11.77
C ASP A 224 -7.80 5.68 11.64
N ILE A 225 -7.37 6.95 11.65
CA ILE A 225 -5.97 7.33 11.45
C ILE A 225 -5.02 6.74 12.50
N TYR A 226 -5.44 6.56 13.75
CA TYR A 226 -4.59 6.00 14.80
C TYR A 226 -4.43 4.49 14.65
N GLU A 227 -5.50 3.80 14.25
CA GLU A 227 -5.44 2.38 13.90
C GLU A 227 -4.57 2.16 12.64
N PHE A 228 -4.69 3.04 11.64
CA PHE A 228 -3.83 3.04 10.46
C PHE A 228 -2.35 3.20 10.84
N PHE A 229 -2.00 4.16 11.71
CA PHE A 229 -0.62 4.33 12.19
C PHE A 229 -0.06 3.11 12.93
N ALA A 230 -0.90 2.41 13.70
CA ALA A 230 -0.49 1.16 14.33
C ALA A 230 -0.11 0.12 13.27
N LEU A 231 -0.93 -0.07 12.23
CA LEU A 231 -0.64 -0.97 11.12
C LEU A 231 0.62 -0.54 10.35
N THR A 232 0.79 0.74 10.06
CA THR A 232 2.00 1.28 9.42
C THR A 232 3.25 0.96 10.22
N THR A 233 3.20 1.14 11.54
CA THR A 233 4.34 0.85 12.43
C THR A 233 4.70 -0.63 12.40
N LEU A 234 3.68 -1.51 12.40
CA LEU A 234 3.88 -2.96 12.34
C LEU A 234 4.47 -3.41 10.99
N LEU A 235 4.09 -2.77 9.88
CA LEU A 235 4.67 -3.02 8.55
C LEU A 235 6.13 -2.55 8.48
N LEU A 236 6.43 -1.35 8.97
CA LEU A 236 7.78 -0.77 8.89
C LEU A 236 8.80 -1.63 9.65
N TRP A 237 8.47 -2.00 10.89
CA TRP A 237 9.35 -2.76 11.76
C TRP A 237 9.20 -4.26 11.52
N ASN A 238 9.52 -4.70 10.31
CA ASN A 238 9.53 -6.11 9.97
C ASN A 238 10.75 -6.82 10.57
N THR A 239 10.56 -7.37 11.77
CA THR A 239 11.59 -8.08 12.53
C THR A 239 11.94 -9.47 12.00
N THR A 240 11.31 -9.93 10.91
CA THR A 240 11.57 -11.25 10.32
C THR A 240 12.39 -11.18 9.03
N LEU A 241 12.89 -9.99 8.66
CA LEU A 241 13.79 -9.85 7.51
C LEU A 241 15.15 -10.50 7.84
N GLU A 242 15.65 -11.33 6.92
CA GLU A 242 16.96 -11.96 7.06
C GLU A 242 18.12 -10.96 6.88
N THR A 243 17.83 -9.83 6.24
CA THR A 243 18.81 -8.80 5.84
C THR A 243 19.09 -7.76 6.93
N ILE A 244 18.41 -7.83 8.08
CA ILE A 244 18.60 -6.87 9.18
C ILE A 244 19.32 -7.52 10.36
N THR A 245 19.99 -6.68 11.15
CA THR A 245 20.77 -7.11 12.32
C THR A 245 19.89 -7.45 13.52
N GLU A 246 20.44 -8.23 14.47
CA GLU A 246 19.78 -8.50 15.75
C GLU A 246 19.46 -7.22 16.54
N GLU A 247 20.29 -6.18 16.42
CA GLU A 247 20.06 -4.88 17.09
C GLU A 247 18.83 -4.17 16.50
N THR A 248 18.70 -4.16 15.17
CA THR A 248 17.51 -3.66 14.48
C THR A 248 16.27 -4.46 14.86
N ILE A 249 16.37 -5.79 14.99
CA ILE A 249 15.29 -6.65 15.47
C ILE A 249 14.85 -6.26 16.89
N LYS A 250 15.80 -6.06 17.80
CA LYS A 250 15.52 -5.63 19.19
C LYS A 250 14.84 -4.26 19.23
N THR A 251 15.33 -3.32 18.42
CA THR A 251 14.74 -1.99 18.28
C THR A 251 13.33 -2.06 17.71
N GLY A 252 13.12 -2.79 16.61
CA GLY A 252 11.81 -2.99 16.01
C GLY A 252 10.82 -3.63 16.97
N LYS A 253 11.23 -4.64 17.73
CA LYS A 253 10.39 -5.24 18.78
C LYS A 253 9.96 -4.20 19.82
N ARG A 254 10.88 -3.38 20.33
CA ARG A 254 10.57 -2.32 21.31
C ARG A 254 9.55 -1.32 20.75
N VAL A 255 9.73 -0.87 19.50
CA VAL A 255 8.79 0.08 18.86
C VAL A 255 7.41 -0.56 18.65
N LYS A 256 7.36 -1.84 18.26
CA LYS A 256 6.09 -2.58 18.13
C LYS A 256 5.40 -2.75 19.49
N ASP A 257 6.13 -3.10 20.54
CA ASP A 257 5.57 -3.21 21.89
C ASP A 257 5.03 -1.86 22.38
N GLN A 258 5.68 -0.75 22.03
CA GLN A 258 5.21 0.59 22.31
C GLN A 258 3.90 0.90 21.57
N VAL A 259 3.85 0.76 20.24
CA VAL A 259 2.64 1.10 19.47
C VAL A 259 1.44 0.25 19.88
N MET A 260 1.66 -1.02 20.27
CA MET A 260 0.60 -1.91 20.77
C MET A 260 0.03 -1.46 22.12
N LYS A 261 0.86 -0.88 23.00
CA LYS A 261 0.37 -0.27 24.26
C LYS A 261 -0.40 1.02 23.98
N GLU A 262 0.11 1.86 23.09
CA GLU A 262 -0.51 3.13 22.74
C GLU A 262 -1.87 2.93 22.06
N ILE A 263 -1.98 2.00 21.10
CA ILE A 263 -3.28 1.68 20.48
C ILE A 263 -4.26 1.06 21.47
N GLY A 264 -3.78 0.24 22.41
CA GLY A 264 -4.60 -0.28 23.51
C GLY A 264 -5.17 0.84 24.39
N PHE A 265 -4.35 1.85 24.70
CA PHE A 265 -4.79 3.05 25.41
C PHE A 265 -5.81 3.84 24.59
N TYR A 266 -5.54 4.11 23.30
CA TYR A 266 -6.43 4.82 22.39
C TYR A 266 -7.82 4.18 22.35
N LEU A 267 -7.87 2.88 22.08
CA LEU A 267 -9.12 2.14 21.92
C LEU A 267 -9.95 2.13 23.20
N LYS A 268 -9.30 2.02 24.37
CA LYS A 268 -9.97 2.02 25.67
C LYS A 268 -10.47 3.39 26.09
N ASN A 269 -9.62 4.41 26.00
CA ASN A 269 -9.86 5.70 26.67
C ASN A 269 -10.40 6.78 25.72
N VAL A 270 -10.07 6.68 24.44
CA VAL A 270 -10.43 7.69 23.42
C VAL A 270 -11.59 7.18 22.56
N LYS A 271 -11.38 6.09 21.82
CA LYS A 271 -12.41 5.49 20.96
C LYS A 271 -13.51 4.77 21.76
N LYS A 272 -13.21 4.40 23.02
CA LYS A 272 -14.13 3.75 23.97
C LYS A 272 -14.76 2.47 23.40
N VAL A 273 -13.95 1.67 22.71
CA VAL A 273 -14.39 0.38 22.19
C VAL A 273 -14.64 -0.57 23.35
N LYS A 274 -15.76 -1.31 23.29
CA LYS A 274 -16.19 -2.25 24.33
C LYS A 274 -15.14 -3.31 24.63
N ASP A 275 -14.53 -3.86 23.58
CA ASP A 275 -13.46 -4.86 23.67
C ASP A 275 -12.24 -4.40 22.85
N PRO A 276 -11.29 -3.67 23.48
CA PRO A 276 -10.09 -3.20 22.81
C PRO A 276 -9.21 -4.35 22.27
N VAL A 277 -9.18 -5.50 22.93
CA VAL A 277 -8.35 -6.64 22.53
C VAL A 277 -8.88 -7.25 21.24
N VAL A 278 -10.20 -7.49 21.18
CA VAL A 278 -10.85 -7.97 19.94
C VAL A 278 -10.65 -6.97 18.82
N ARG A 279 -10.78 -5.66 19.07
CA ARG A 279 -10.56 -4.65 18.04
C ARG A 279 -9.13 -4.63 17.52
N VAL A 280 -8.13 -4.73 18.40
CA VAL A 280 -6.72 -4.86 17.99
C VAL A 280 -6.52 -6.11 17.12
N ALA A 281 -7.09 -7.25 17.51
CA ALA A 281 -7.00 -8.47 16.72
C ALA A 281 -7.64 -8.30 15.33
N THR A 282 -8.80 -7.67 15.25
CA THR A 282 -9.50 -7.36 13.98
C THR A 282 -8.63 -6.52 13.04
N ILE A 283 -8.06 -5.40 13.53
CA ILE A 283 -7.24 -4.53 12.66
C ILE A 283 -5.92 -5.21 12.26
N VAL A 284 -5.25 -5.91 13.18
CA VAL A 284 -3.96 -6.58 12.90
C VAL A 284 -4.14 -7.72 11.89
N ASN A 285 -5.30 -8.37 11.88
CA ASN A 285 -5.64 -9.40 10.89
C ASN A 285 -5.78 -8.86 9.46
N MET A 286 -5.74 -7.54 9.24
CA MET A 286 -5.63 -6.97 7.89
C MET A 286 -4.20 -7.11 7.32
N LEU A 287 -3.16 -7.22 8.15
CA LEU A 287 -1.77 -7.27 7.68
C LEU A 287 -1.49 -8.45 6.72
N PRO A 288 -1.91 -9.70 7.01
CA PRO A 288 -1.76 -10.81 6.06
C PRO A 288 -2.37 -10.52 4.69
N ASP A 289 -3.50 -9.82 4.64
CA ASP A 289 -4.15 -9.48 3.38
C ASP A 289 -3.44 -8.36 2.63
N VAL A 290 -2.81 -7.41 3.34
CA VAL A 290 -1.88 -6.43 2.72
C VAL A 290 -0.75 -7.15 2.00
N TYR A 291 -0.13 -8.16 2.63
CA TYR A 291 0.92 -8.96 2.01
C TYR A 291 0.41 -9.70 0.77
N LYS A 292 -0.72 -10.40 0.87
CA LYS A 292 -1.30 -11.16 -0.26
C LYS A 292 -1.69 -10.27 -1.45
N VAL A 293 -2.32 -9.12 -1.19
CA VAL A 293 -2.66 -8.14 -2.24
C VAL A 293 -1.39 -7.70 -2.96
N THR A 294 -0.37 -7.32 -2.20
CA THR A 294 0.87 -6.80 -2.74
C THR A 294 1.58 -7.85 -3.59
N THR A 295 1.71 -9.08 -3.08
CA THR A 295 2.31 -10.20 -3.83
C THR A 295 1.55 -10.48 -5.11
N ARG A 296 0.21 -10.47 -5.11
CA ARG A 296 -0.57 -10.66 -6.35
C ARG A 296 -0.29 -9.62 -7.42
N ILE A 297 -0.12 -8.35 -7.04
CA ILE A 297 0.23 -7.30 -7.98
C ILE A 297 1.65 -7.47 -8.50
N GLN A 298 2.60 -7.84 -7.63
CA GLN A 298 3.97 -8.14 -8.02
C GLN A 298 4.04 -9.33 -9.00
N ASP A 299 3.33 -10.41 -8.71
CA ASP A 299 3.26 -11.62 -9.55
C ASP A 299 2.68 -11.29 -10.94
N ASN A 300 1.63 -10.47 -11.01
CA ASN A 300 1.07 -10.04 -12.29
C ASN A 300 2.08 -9.21 -13.10
N LEU A 301 2.79 -8.30 -12.44
CA LEU A 301 3.79 -7.47 -13.10
C LEU A 301 4.94 -8.32 -13.64
N GLU A 302 5.47 -9.24 -12.83
CA GLU A 302 6.52 -10.16 -13.25
C GLU A 302 6.06 -11.04 -14.41
N MET A 303 4.84 -11.60 -14.33
CA MET A 303 4.26 -12.41 -15.39
C MET A 303 4.14 -11.60 -16.70
N THR A 304 3.70 -10.34 -16.63
CA THR A 304 3.61 -9.51 -17.83
C THR A 304 4.96 -9.25 -18.49
N GLN A 305 6.02 -9.08 -17.70
CA GLN A 305 7.39 -8.90 -18.19
C GLN A 305 7.96 -10.19 -18.77
N VAL A 306 7.76 -11.32 -18.09
CA VAL A 306 8.25 -12.65 -18.52
C VAL A 306 7.64 -13.08 -19.84
N PHE A 307 6.38 -12.76 -20.11
CA PHE A 307 5.71 -13.15 -21.35
C PHE A 307 5.63 -12.00 -22.38
N ASN A 308 6.25 -10.85 -22.10
CA ASN A 308 6.16 -9.64 -22.93
C ASN A 308 4.71 -9.25 -23.27
N ILE A 309 3.81 -9.46 -22.31
CA ILE A 309 2.36 -9.24 -22.42
C ILE A 309 2.02 -7.77 -22.18
N TYR A 310 2.83 -7.04 -21.42
CA TYR A 310 2.63 -5.63 -21.15
C TYR A 310 3.97 -4.93 -21.00
N THR A 311 4.12 -3.74 -21.60
CA THR A 311 5.38 -2.98 -21.52
C THR A 311 5.28 -1.98 -20.38
N ALA A 312 5.44 -2.47 -19.15
CA ALA A 312 5.64 -1.62 -17.98
C ALA A 312 6.98 -0.89 -18.09
N ASP A 313 7.00 0.41 -17.77
CA ASP A 313 8.26 1.12 -17.67
C ASP A 313 9.05 0.67 -16.43
N ARG A 314 10.34 0.97 -16.42
CA ARG A 314 11.24 0.58 -15.32
C ARG A 314 10.82 1.23 -14.00
N GLN A 315 10.27 2.45 -14.02
CA GLN A 315 9.86 3.13 -12.78
C GLN A 315 8.68 2.42 -12.13
N PHE A 316 7.74 1.90 -12.92
CA PHE A 316 6.64 1.11 -12.42
C PHE A 316 7.14 -0.18 -11.77
N HIS A 317 8.06 -0.88 -12.44
CA HIS A 317 8.71 -2.07 -11.88
C HIS A 317 9.45 -1.75 -10.58
N ASP A 318 10.28 -0.71 -10.56
CA ASP A 318 11.06 -0.32 -9.40
C ASP A 318 10.15 0.11 -8.22
N LEU A 319 9.03 0.78 -8.50
CA LEU A 319 8.02 1.13 -7.50
C LEU A 319 7.37 -0.12 -6.87
N ILE A 320 6.89 -1.04 -7.70
CA ILE A 320 6.14 -2.23 -7.25
C ILE A 320 7.06 -3.27 -6.58
N THR A 321 8.33 -3.34 -6.98
CA THR A 321 9.31 -4.26 -6.40
C THR A 321 10.11 -3.66 -5.25
N GLY A 322 9.91 -2.37 -4.92
CA GLY A 322 10.63 -1.70 -3.85
C GLY A 322 12.08 -1.31 -4.19
N ASN A 323 12.43 -1.30 -5.47
CA ASN A 323 13.78 -1.02 -6.00
C ASN A 323 13.98 0.45 -6.41
N PHE A 324 13.46 1.39 -5.62
CA PHE A 324 13.44 2.83 -5.93
C PHE A 324 14.63 3.64 -5.37
N ILE A 325 15.68 2.99 -4.86
CA ILE A 325 16.90 3.62 -4.27
C ILE A 325 18.12 3.30 -5.13
#